data_AF-A0A3B4YF19-F1
#
_entry.id   AF-A0A3B4YF19-F1
#
_cell.length_a   1.000
_cell.length_b   1.000
_cell.length_c   1.000
_cell.angle_alpha   90.00
_cell.angle_beta   90.00
_cell.angle_gamma   90.00
#
_symmetry.space_group_name_H-M   'P 1'
#
loop_
_entity.id
_entity.type
_entity.pdbx_description
1 polymer ?
#
loop_
_entity_poly.entity_id
_entity_poly.type
_entity_poly.pdbx_seq_one_letter_code
_entity_poly.pdbx_strand_id
1 'polypeptide(L)'
;MWVVLALLLAFSSGALSLNKLNMCMDAKHHKVEPGPEGKLYLQCSPWRDNACCTANTTAEAHNDNSYLYNFNWNHCGIMSPQCKKHFIQDTCFYECSPHLGPWIQKVDQSWRKERILDVPLCMEDCHNWWEDCKNDYTCKTNWHKGWDWSSGVNKCPESSKCRKWTEVYPTPKSMCEQIWSNSYLYTTHSNSSGRCMQLWFTGPNPNTKVAEYYLNNAQQHQSFALTTLLFLAVGSFSLWIY
;
A
#
# COMPACT_ATOMS: atom_id res chain seq x y z
N MET A 1 33.16 -14.71 -22.84
CA MET A 1 32.52 -15.44 -21.72
C MET A 1 31.90 -14.48 -20.69
N TRP A 2 32.63 -13.49 -20.19
CA TRP A 2 32.12 -12.47 -19.24
C TRP A 2 30.97 -11.59 -19.76
N VAL A 3 31.01 -11.20 -21.05
CA VAL A 3 29.93 -10.40 -21.68
C VAL A 3 28.60 -11.16 -21.75
N VAL A 4 28.66 -12.47 -22.04
CA VAL A 4 27.47 -13.34 -22.10
C VAL A 4 26.87 -13.53 -20.70
N LEU A 5 27.73 -13.69 -19.68
CA LEU A 5 27.28 -13.80 -18.28
C LEU A 5 26.63 -12.50 -17.79
N ALA A 6 27.20 -11.33 -18.13
CA ALA A 6 26.65 -10.03 -17.80
C ALA A 6 25.30 -9.76 -18.49
N LEU A 7 25.15 -10.15 -19.76
CA LEU A 7 23.90 -10.05 -20.49
C LEU A 7 22.81 -10.97 -19.89
N LEU A 8 23.15 -12.19 -19.48
CA LEU A 8 22.21 -13.11 -18.82
C LEU A 8 21.72 -12.57 -17.46
N LEU A 9 22.61 -11.96 -16.66
CA LEU A 9 22.25 -11.34 -15.38
C LEU A 9 21.38 -10.09 -15.54
N ALA A 10 21.63 -9.29 -16.58
CA ALA A 10 20.78 -8.14 -16.92
C ALA A 10 19.37 -8.57 -17.37
N PHE A 11 19.28 -9.64 -18.17
CA PHE A 11 18.00 -10.20 -18.62
C PHE A 11 17.18 -10.81 -17.47
N SER A 12 17.80 -11.51 -16.51
CA SER A 12 17.07 -12.06 -15.35
C SER A 12 16.50 -10.96 -14.44
N SER A 13 17.19 -9.82 -14.33
CA SER A 13 16.77 -8.71 -13.46
C SER A 13 15.54 -7.97 -14.02
N GLY A 14 15.45 -7.81 -15.35
CA GLY A 14 14.29 -7.19 -16.00
C GLY A 14 13.00 -8.02 -15.91
N ALA A 15 13.11 -9.35 -16.02
CA ALA A 15 11.95 -10.24 -15.93
C ALA A 15 11.32 -10.29 -14.52
N LEU A 16 12.15 -10.25 -13.47
CA LEU A 16 11.70 -10.17 -12.08
C LEU A 16 11.00 -8.83 -11.75
N SER A 17 11.44 -7.74 -12.39
CA SER A 17 10.84 -6.40 -12.25
C SER A 17 9.45 -6.32 -12.89
N LEU A 18 9.27 -6.88 -14.09
CA LEU A 18 7.98 -6.87 -14.81
C LEU A 18 6.87 -7.59 -14.05
N ASN A 19 7.21 -8.66 -13.31
CA ASN A 19 6.27 -9.42 -12.49
C ASN A 19 5.65 -8.55 -11.38
N LYS A 20 6.33 -7.49 -10.94
CA LYS A 20 5.82 -6.59 -9.88
C LYS A 20 4.93 -5.46 -10.37
N LEU A 21 4.80 -5.27 -11.68
CA LEU A 21 4.01 -4.14 -12.21
C LEU A 21 2.50 -4.41 -12.16
N ASN A 22 2.10 -5.67 -12.31
CA ASN A 22 0.71 -6.09 -12.36
C ASN A 22 0.52 -7.40 -11.59
N MET A 23 0.46 -7.29 -10.26
CA MET A 23 0.35 -8.45 -9.37
C MET A 23 -0.55 -8.19 -8.18
N CYS A 24 -1.02 -9.27 -7.56
CA CYS A 24 -1.73 -9.24 -6.30
C CYS A 24 -0.81 -9.73 -5.18
N MET A 25 -0.94 -9.13 -3.99
CA MET A 25 -0.23 -9.62 -2.80
C MET A 25 -0.91 -10.88 -2.24
N ASP A 26 -0.15 -11.79 -1.65
CA ASP A 26 -0.68 -12.93 -0.89
C ASP A 26 -1.14 -12.48 0.51
N ALA A 27 -2.29 -11.78 0.54
CA ALA A 27 -2.99 -11.39 1.76
C ALA A 27 -4.37 -12.08 1.85
N LYS A 28 -5.23 -11.62 2.76
CA LYS A 28 -6.39 -12.38 3.22
C LYS A 28 -7.47 -12.61 2.15
N HIS A 29 -7.73 -11.60 1.32
CA HIS A 29 -8.88 -11.59 0.39
C HIS A 29 -8.52 -11.28 -1.06
N HIS A 30 -7.23 -11.17 -1.36
CA HIS A 30 -6.72 -10.94 -2.71
C HIS A 30 -6.90 -12.20 -3.57
N LYS A 31 -7.21 -11.99 -4.84
CA LYS A 31 -7.07 -13.00 -5.89
C LYS A 31 -5.58 -13.32 -6.09
N VAL A 32 -5.32 -14.46 -6.74
CA VAL A 32 -3.94 -14.86 -7.10
C VAL A 32 -3.36 -13.92 -8.16
N GLU A 33 -4.16 -13.54 -9.16
CA GLU A 33 -3.73 -12.68 -10.26
C GLU A 33 -4.74 -11.55 -10.53
N PRO A 34 -4.28 -10.38 -11.02
CA PRO A 34 -5.17 -9.32 -11.44
C PRO A 34 -6.05 -9.74 -12.62
N GLY A 35 -7.25 -9.18 -12.70
CA GLY A 35 -8.08 -9.31 -13.88
C GLY A 35 -9.36 -8.49 -13.80
N PRO A 36 -10.12 -8.40 -14.91
CA PRO A 36 -11.35 -7.63 -14.96
C PRO A 36 -12.40 -8.16 -13.97
N GLU A 37 -13.10 -7.25 -13.31
CA GLU A 37 -14.17 -7.50 -12.36
C GLU A 37 -15.34 -6.56 -12.67
N GLY A 38 -16.20 -6.93 -13.62
CA GLY A 38 -17.27 -6.06 -14.12
C GLY A 38 -18.38 -5.71 -13.10
N LYS A 39 -18.33 -6.24 -11.88
CA LYS A 39 -19.35 -6.07 -10.82
C LYS A 39 -18.83 -5.34 -9.58
N LEU A 40 -17.67 -4.66 -9.65
CA LEU A 40 -17.15 -3.93 -8.49
C LEU A 40 -18.14 -2.85 -8.02
N TYR A 41 -18.27 -2.73 -6.70
CA TYR A 41 -19.31 -1.94 -6.05
C TYR A 41 -18.82 -0.51 -5.69
N LEU A 42 -19.65 0.49 -6.01
CA LEU A 42 -19.51 1.90 -5.60
C LEU A 42 -18.07 2.46 -5.70
N GLN A 43 -17.42 2.71 -4.56
CA GLN A 43 -16.11 3.37 -4.47
C GLN A 43 -14.98 2.53 -5.08
N CYS A 44 -15.15 1.21 -5.17
CA CYS A 44 -14.13 0.32 -5.74
C CYS A 44 -14.27 0.18 -7.28
N SER A 45 -15.29 0.77 -7.89
CA SER A 45 -15.51 0.69 -9.34
C SER A 45 -14.37 1.21 -10.23
N PRO A 46 -13.47 2.14 -9.81
CA PRO A 46 -12.34 2.56 -10.61
C PRO A 46 -11.34 1.44 -10.98
N TRP A 47 -11.33 0.32 -10.25
CA TRP A 47 -10.45 -0.83 -10.55
C TRP A 47 -11.09 -1.91 -11.43
N ARG A 48 -12.34 -1.74 -11.88
CA ARG A 48 -13.14 -2.80 -12.54
C ARG A 48 -12.47 -3.44 -13.76
N ASP A 49 -11.62 -2.72 -14.48
CA ASP A 49 -10.99 -3.23 -15.70
C ASP A 49 -9.79 -4.15 -15.38
N ASN A 50 -9.18 -4.00 -14.20
CA ASN A 50 -8.06 -4.81 -13.73
C ASN A 50 -7.91 -4.69 -12.20
N ALA A 51 -8.37 -5.69 -11.46
CA ALA A 51 -8.40 -5.68 -9.99
C ALA A 51 -7.88 -6.98 -9.36
N CYS A 52 -7.38 -6.84 -8.14
CA CYS A 52 -7.01 -7.94 -7.24
C CYS A 52 -8.10 -8.38 -6.27
N CYS A 53 -9.20 -7.63 -6.17
CA CYS A 53 -10.32 -7.96 -5.30
C CYS A 53 -11.43 -8.69 -6.08
N THR A 54 -12.45 -9.18 -5.37
CA THR A 54 -13.68 -9.72 -5.97
C THR A 54 -14.86 -8.76 -5.75
N ALA A 55 -15.95 -8.95 -6.49
CA ALA A 55 -17.18 -8.18 -6.25
C ALA A 55 -17.68 -8.30 -4.79
N ASN A 56 -17.58 -9.48 -4.18
CA ASN A 56 -17.95 -9.69 -2.77
C ASN A 56 -17.07 -8.86 -1.83
N THR A 57 -15.75 -8.88 -2.04
CA THR A 57 -14.79 -8.06 -1.30
C THR A 57 -15.18 -6.58 -1.37
N THR A 58 -15.59 -6.08 -2.55
CA THR A 58 -15.96 -4.68 -2.71
C THR A 58 -17.29 -4.31 -2.07
N ALA A 59 -18.28 -5.20 -2.06
CA ALA A 59 -19.53 -4.96 -1.32
C ALA A 59 -19.22 -4.82 0.19
N GLU A 60 -18.33 -5.66 0.69
CA GLU A 60 -18.04 -5.76 2.12
C GLU A 60 -17.03 -4.72 2.61
N ALA A 61 -16.27 -4.11 1.71
CA ALA A 61 -15.51 -2.90 2.00
C ALA A 61 -16.41 -1.72 2.44
N HIS A 62 -17.71 -1.74 2.09
CA HIS A 62 -18.66 -0.67 2.43
C HIS A 62 -19.48 -0.96 3.70
N ASN A 63 -19.36 -2.16 4.27
CA ASN A 63 -20.12 -2.59 5.45
C ASN A 63 -19.32 -2.38 6.74
N ASP A 64 -19.99 -1.99 7.82
CA ASP A 64 -19.40 -1.96 9.17
C ASP A 64 -19.23 -3.39 9.69
N ASN A 65 -18.12 -3.67 10.39
CA ASN A 65 -17.84 -4.99 10.95
C ASN A 65 -17.94 -6.12 9.89
N SER A 66 -17.52 -5.82 8.66
CA SER A 66 -17.64 -6.73 7.54
C SER A 66 -16.80 -7.99 7.70
N TYR A 67 -17.08 -9.02 6.91
CA TYR A 67 -16.33 -10.28 6.99
C TYR A 67 -14.83 -10.11 6.68
N LEU A 68 -14.44 -9.00 6.04
CA LEU A 68 -13.06 -8.74 5.66
C LEU A 68 -12.15 -8.84 6.90
N TYR A 69 -12.45 -8.05 7.93
CA TYR A 69 -11.62 -7.93 9.13
C TYR A 69 -12.42 -7.81 10.43
N ASN A 70 -13.76 -7.88 10.36
CA ASN A 70 -14.67 -7.60 11.46
C ASN A 70 -14.36 -6.27 12.17
N PHE A 71 -13.95 -5.27 11.37
CA PHE A 71 -13.42 -4.02 11.89
C PHE A 71 -14.55 -3.00 12.13
N ASN A 72 -14.56 -2.45 13.34
CA ASN A 72 -15.46 -1.43 13.82
C ASN A 72 -14.85 -0.05 13.62
N TRP A 73 -15.34 0.66 12.60
CA TRP A 73 -15.04 2.06 12.36
C TRP A 73 -15.57 2.96 13.48
N ASN A 74 -16.62 2.53 14.18
CA ASN A 74 -17.33 3.30 15.22
C ASN A 74 -16.82 3.02 16.65
N HIS A 75 -15.55 2.71 16.83
CA HIS A 75 -14.98 2.31 18.14
C HIS A 75 -14.92 3.46 19.18
N CYS A 76 -15.12 4.72 18.75
CA CYS A 76 -15.21 5.90 19.62
C CYS A 76 -16.49 6.72 19.39
N GLY A 77 -17.59 6.05 19.04
CA GLY A 77 -18.83 6.68 18.58
C GLY A 77 -18.99 6.56 17.07
N ILE A 78 -20.09 7.08 16.53
CA ILE A 78 -20.38 7.00 15.09
C ILE A 78 -19.33 7.84 14.34
N MET A 79 -18.54 7.20 13.49
CA MET A 79 -17.61 7.88 12.60
C MET A 79 -18.38 8.66 11.54
N SER A 80 -17.98 9.90 11.29
CA SER A 80 -18.63 10.73 10.28
C SER A 80 -18.57 10.07 8.89
N PRO A 81 -19.61 10.20 8.04
CA PRO A 81 -19.59 9.64 6.69
C PRO A 81 -18.45 10.19 5.82
N GLN A 82 -18.09 11.46 6.02
CA GLN A 82 -16.97 12.11 5.34
C GLN A 82 -15.63 11.49 5.69
N CYS A 83 -15.39 11.08 6.94
CA CYS A 83 -14.18 10.35 7.31
C CYS A 83 -14.24 8.90 6.84
N LYS A 84 -15.38 8.22 7.06
CA LYS A 84 -15.56 6.80 6.74
C LYS A 84 -15.33 6.50 5.25
N LYS A 85 -15.73 7.39 4.34
CA LYS A 85 -15.49 7.19 2.89
C LYS A 85 -14.00 7.00 2.58
N HIS A 86 -13.08 7.64 3.31
CA HIS A 86 -11.64 7.46 3.09
C HIS A 86 -11.16 6.08 3.52
N PHE A 87 -11.69 5.51 4.60
CA PHE A 87 -11.39 4.14 5.02
C PHE A 87 -11.94 3.10 4.04
N ILE A 88 -13.10 3.37 3.45
CA ILE A 88 -13.66 2.54 2.37
C ILE A 88 -12.75 2.62 1.14
N GLN A 89 -12.36 3.82 0.71
CA GLN A 89 -11.46 4.00 -0.44
C GLN A 89 -10.09 3.37 -0.22
N ASP A 90 -9.52 3.51 0.98
CA ASP A 90 -8.28 2.84 1.40
C ASP A 90 -8.42 1.31 1.31
N THR A 91 -9.55 0.76 1.76
CA THR A 91 -9.85 -0.67 1.62
C THR A 91 -9.94 -1.06 0.13
N CYS A 92 -10.64 -0.29 -0.71
CA CYS A 92 -10.68 -0.55 -2.15
C CYS A 92 -9.28 -0.53 -2.76
N PHE A 93 -8.45 0.46 -2.42
CA PHE A 93 -7.09 0.57 -2.93
C PHE A 93 -6.23 -0.62 -2.49
N TYR A 94 -6.25 -0.98 -1.21
CA TYR A 94 -5.48 -2.09 -0.66
C TYR A 94 -5.90 -3.44 -1.25
N GLU A 95 -7.20 -3.70 -1.32
CA GLU A 95 -7.74 -5.00 -1.79
C GLU A 95 -7.70 -5.13 -3.31
N CYS A 96 -7.89 -4.03 -4.06
CA CYS A 96 -8.09 -4.09 -5.51
C CYS A 96 -6.90 -3.66 -6.35
N SER A 97 -5.98 -2.82 -5.85
CA SER A 97 -4.93 -2.25 -6.70
C SER A 97 -3.89 -3.29 -7.12
N PRO A 98 -3.70 -3.54 -8.44
CA PRO A 98 -2.70 -4.50 -8.92
C PRO A 98 -1.31 -3.88 -9.09
N HIS A 99 -1.16 -2.59 -8.75
CA HIS A 99 0.06 -1.81 -8.99
C HIS A 99 0.86 -1.59 -7.69
N LEU A 100 0.61 -2.38 -6.66
CA LEU A 100 1.28 -2.26 -5.36
C LEU A 100 2.59 -3.06 -5.26
N GLY A 101 2.92 -3.86 -6.27
CA GLY A 101 4.08 -4.75 -6.28
C GLY A 101 5.43 -4.15 -5.87
N PRO A 102 5.78 -2.88 -6.18
CA PRO A 102 7.04 -2.28 -5.73
C PRO A 102 7.17 -2.22 -4.19
N TRP A 103 6.04 -2.22 -3.47
CA TRP A 103 5.96 -2.04 -2.02
C TRP A 103 5.47 -3.28 -1.27
N ILE A 104 5.22 -4.39 -1.97
CA ILE A 104 4.86 -5.66 -1.34
C ILE A 104 6.09 -6.24 -0.63
N GLN A 105 5.92 -6.56 0.65
CA GLN A 105 6.91 -7.23 1.49
C GLN A 105 6.31 -8.46 2.18
N LYS A 106 7.13 -9.50 2.32
CA LYS A 106 6.76 -10.70 3.08
C LYS A 106 6.69 -10.37 4.57
N VAL A 107 5.70 -10.94 5.24
CA VAL A 107 5.51 -10.84 6.68
C VAL A 107 5.13 -12.18 7.27
N ASP A 108 5.54 -12.41 8.50
CA ASP A 108 5.16 -13.61 9.26
C ASP A 108 3.94 -13.26 10.14
N GLN A 109 2.74 -13.33 9.55
CA GLN A 109 1.48 -13.08 10.23
C GLN A 109 0.47 -14.18 9.89
N SER A 110 -0.35 -14.58 10.87
CA SER A 110 -1.28 -15.71 10.71
C SER A 110 -2.37 -15.51 9.64
N TRP A 111 -2.66 -14.26 9.26
CA TRP A 111 -3.77 -13.92 8.36
C TRP A 111 -3.32 -13.34 7.01
N ARG A 112 -2.02 -13.12 6.79
CA ARG A 112 -1.45 -12.68 5.52
C ARG A 112 0.03 -13.05 5.43
N LYS A 113 0.49 -13.46 4.25
CA LYS A 113 1.92 -13.73 4.00
C LYS A 113 2.66 -12.52 3.47
N GLU A 114 1.92 -11.57 2.90
CA GLU A 114 2.46 -10.35 2.32
C GLU A 114 1.63 -9.12 2.73
N ARG A 115 2.27 -7.96 2.75
CA ARG A 115 1.61 -6.66 2.94
C ARG A 115 2.32 -5.57 2.16
N ILE A 116 1.69 -4.42 2.05
CA ILE A 116 2.36 -3.19 1.61
C ILE A 116 3.09 -2.51 2.77
N LEU A 117 4.23 -1.90 2.44
CA LEU A 117 5.00 -1.00 3.30
C LEU A 117 5.53 0.18 2.49
N ASP A 118 5.46 1.37 3.09
CA ASP A 118 5.99 2.63 2.55
C ASP A 118 5.48 2.99 1.14
N VAL A 119 4.21 2.69 0.85
CA VAL A 119 3.55 3.12 -0.39
C VAL A 119 3.49 4.66 -0.42
N PRO A 120 4.08 5.34 -1.42
CA PRO A 120 4.20 6.79 -1.45
C PRO A 120 2.83 7.40 -1.74
N LEU A 121 2.11 7.82 -0.71
CA LEU A 121 0.78 8.39 -0.87
C LEU A 121 0.87 9.85 -1.34
N CYS A 122 0.04 10.23 -2.31
CA CYS A 122 -0.01 11.61 -2.76
C CYS A 122 -0.42 12.56 -1.63
N MET A 123 0.13 13.78 -1.68
CA MET A 123 -0.08 14.79 -0.67
C MET A 123 -1.58 15.08 -0.48
N GLU A 124 -2.31 15.31 -1.57
CA GLU A 124 -3.73 15.67 -1.52
C GLU A 124 -4.59 14.54 -0.93
N ASP A 125 -4.37 13.28 -1.32
CA ASP A 125 -5.10 12.13 -0.77
C ASP A 125 -4.93 12.01 0.75
N CYS A 126 -3.69 12.17 1.24
CA CYS A 126 -3.42 12.12 2.68
C CYS A 126 -4.02 13.31 3.44
N HIS A 127 -3.92 14.52 2.89
CA HIS A 127 -4.45 15.74 3.51
C HIS A 127 -5.98 15.71 3.55
N ASN A 128 -6.64 15.36 2.45
CA ASN A 128 -8.10 15.30 2.38
C ASN A 128 -8.65 14.25 3.37
N TRP A 129 -8.01 13.08 3.47
CA TRP A 129 -8.38 12.07 4.45
C TRP A 129 -8.30 12.61 5.88
N TRP A 130 -7.17 13.23 6.24
CA TRP A 130 -6.99 13.78 7.58
C TRP A 130 -8.00 14.90 7.89
N GLU A 131 -8.22 15.80 6.92
CA GLU A 131 -9.10 16.95 7.05
C GLU A 131 -10.55 16.53 7.26
N ASP A 132 -11.04 15.55 6.51
CA ASP A 132 -12.40 15.03 6.65
C ASP A 132 -12.60 14.27 7.97
N CYS A 133 -11.53 13.71 8.55
CA CYS A 133 -11.54 13.00 9.82
C CYS A 133 -11.22 13.87 11.05
N LYS A 134 -10.74 15.11 10.90
CA LYS A 134 -10.21 15.93 12.01
C LYS A 134 -11.19 16.14 13.17
N ASN A 135 -12.48 16.03 12.88
CA ASN A 135 -13.56 16.20 13.86
C ASN A 135 -14.04 14.90 14.51
N ASP A 136 -13.61 13.74 14.01
CA ASP A 136 -13.93 12.44 14.58
C ASP A 136 -13.03 12.13 15.79
N TYR A 137 -13.20 10.92 16.33
CA TYR A 137 -12.52 10.47 17.54
C TYR A 137 -11.91 9.10 17.32
N THR A 138 -10.79 8.85 17.97
CA THR A 138 -10.20 7.51 18.08
C THR A 138 -9.47 7.37 19.40
N CYS A 139 -9.18 6.14 19.80
CA CYS A 139 -8.45 5.81 21.03
C CYS A 139 -7.02 5.34 20.75
N LYS A 140 -6.63 5.15 19.49
CA LYS A 140 -5.35 4.54 19.11
C LYS A 140 -4.73 5.21 17.89
N THR A 141 -3.40 5.31 17.91
CA THR A 141 -2.58 5.80 16.78
C THR A 141 -2.26 4.71 15.75
N ASN A 142 -2.24 3.44 16.17
CA ASN A 142 -1.97 2.31 15.30
C ASN A 142 -3.14 1.33 15.35
N TRP A 143 -3.79 1.14 14.20
CA TRP A 143 -5.01 0.36 14.05
C TRP A 143 -4.77 -1.06 13.56
N HIS A 144 -3.52 -1.45 13.26
CA HIS A 144 -3.21 -2.86 12.94
C HIS A 144 -3.11 -3.76 14.17
N LYS A 145 -2.81 -3.21 15.36
CA LYS A 145 -2.47 -4.03 16.54
C LYS A 145 -2.92 -3.41 17.86
N GLY A 146 -3.10 -4.29 18.85
CA GLY A 146 -3.39 -3.90 20.24
C GLY A 146 -4.81 -3.35 20.42
N TRP A 147 -5.79 -3.93 19.73
CA TRP A 147 -7.22 -3.77 20.04
C TRP A 147 -7.66 -4.85 21.02
N ASP A 148 -8.72 -4.59 21.76
CA ASP A 148 -9.48 -5.64 22.46
C ASP A 148 -10.45 -6.30 21.48
N TRP A 149 -10.31 -7.62 21.28
CA TRP A 149 -11.16 -8.42 20.39
C TRP A 149 -12.06 -9.40 21.16
N SER A 150 -12.16 -9.28 22.48
CA SER A 150 -12.93 -10.20 23.35
C SER A 150 -14.41 -10.33 22.95
N SER A 151 -14.99 -9.28 22.36
CA SER A 151 -16.36 -9.27 21.84
C SER A 151 -16.51 -9.68 20.37
N GLY A 152 -15.45 -10.16 19.73
CA GLY A 152 -15.41 -10.51 18.30
C GLY A 152 -15.08 -9.35 17.37
N VAL A 153 -15.50 -8.12 17.69
CA VAL A 153 -15.12 -6.87 17.00
C VAL A 153 -14.06 -6.10 17.78
N ASN A 154 -13.28 -5.25 17.11
CA ASN A 154 -12.28 -4.42 17.81
C ASN A 154 -12.94 -3.35 18.69
N LYS A 155 -12.44 -3.26 19.92
CA LYS A 155 -12.75 -2.22 20.90
C LYS A 155 -11.49 -1.57 21.43
N CYS A 156 -11.63 -0.32 21.86
CA CYS A 156 -10.58 0.39 22.56
C CYS A 156 -10.11 -0.42 23.77
N PRO A 157 -8.80 -0.67 23.92
CA PRO A 157 -8.25 -1.28 25.14
C PRO A 157 -8.63 -0.48 26.38
N GLU A 158 -8.78 -1.15 27.52
CA GLU A 158 -9.20 -0.54 28.79
C GLU A 158 -8.34 0.66 29.22
N SER A 159 -7.04 0.62 28.93
CA SER A 159 -6.10 1.70 29.26
C SER A 159 -6.14 2.89 28.28
N SER A 160 -6.92 2.82 27.21
CA SER A 160 -7.02 3.85 26.19
C SER A 160 -8.32 4.65 26.31
N LYS A 161 -8.27 5.94 26.01
CA LYS A 161 -9.44 6.83 26.00
C LYS A 161 -9.67 7.38 24.60
N CYS A 162 -10.94 7.52 24.23
CA CYS A 162 -11.32 8.22 23.00
C CYS A 162 -10.92 9.69 23.11
N ARG A 163 -10.19 10.17 22.10
CA ARG A 163 -9.67 11.53 21.98
C ARG A 163 -9.97 12.06 20.59
N LYS A 164 -9.95 13.38 20.44
CA LYS A 164 -10.15 14.02 19.14
C LYS A 164 -9.13 13.50 18.14
N TRP A 165 -9.52 13.33 16.87
CA TRP A 165 -8.64 12.85 15.81
C TRP A 165 -7.32 13.62 15.76
N THR A 166 -7.39 14.95 15.87
CA THR A 166 -6.24 15.87 15.86
C THR A 166 -5.33 15.74 17.08
N GLU A 167 -5.81 15.22 18.21
CA GLU A 167 -4.96 14.92 19.38
C GLU A 167 -4.18 13.62 19.21
N VAL A 168 -4.73 12.66 18.47
CA VAL A 168 -4.09 11.37 18.19
C VAL A 168 -3.17 11.45 16.98
N TYR A 169 -3.58 12.20 15.96
CA TYR A 169 -2.86 12.48 14.74
C TYR A 169 -2.74 13.99 14.51
N PRO A 170 -1.69 14.64 15.05
CA PRO A 170 -1.53 16.09 14.94
C PRO A 170 -1.36 16.62 13.51
N THR A 171 -0.95 15.77 12.57
CA THR A 171 -0.73 16.15 11.15
C THR A 171 -1.22 15.05 10.19
N PRO A 172 -1.52 15.39 8.92
CA PRO A 172 -1.83 14.40 7.89
C PRO A 172 -0.76 13.31 7.77
N LYS A 173 0.52 13.72 7.74
CA LYS A 173 1.67 12.81 7.73
C LYS A 173 1.60 11.79 8.88
N SER A 174 1.39 12.28 10.11
CA SER A 174 1.31 11.40 11.28
C SER A 174 0.19 10.37 11.18
N MET A 175 -0.94 10.71 10.55
CA MET A 175 -2.04 9.79 10.34
C MET A 175 -1.70 8.73 9.29
N CYS A 176 -1.40 9.15 8.06
CA CYS A 176 -1.21 8.23 6.93
C CYS A 176 -0.08 7.22 7.18
N GLU A 177 1.00 7.65 7.84
CA GLU A 177 2.13 6.76 8.14
C GLU A 177 1.84 5.80 9.30
N GLN A 178 1.11 6.23 10.35
CA GLN A 178 1.02 5.46 11.59
C GLN A 178 -0.22 4.59 11.70
N ILE A 179 -1.36 5.02 11.12
CA ILE A 179 -2.64 4.33 11.30
C ILE A 179 -2.56 2.86 10.90
N TRP A 180 -1.90 2.58 9.78
CA TRP A 180 -1.67 1.24 9.26
C TRP A 180 -0.22 0.77 9.39
N SER A 181 0.48 1.14 10.47
CA SER A 181 1.86 0.66 10.74
C SER A 181 2.77 0.74 9.49
N ASN A 182 2.94 1.95 8.95
CA ASN A 182 3.79 2.22 7.79
C ASN A 182 3.37 1.50 6.51
N SER A 183 2.08 1.18 6.32
CA SER A 183 1.60 0.80 4.99
C SER A 183 1.83 1.91 3.96
N TYR A 184 1.68 3.17 4.39
CA TYR A 184 1.93 4.35 3.56
C TYR A 184 3.12 5.16 4.06
N LEU A 185 3.79 5.80 3.11
CA LEU A 185 4.77 6.85 3.31
C LEU A 185 4.17 8.17 2.80
N TYR A 186 4.17 9.21 3.63
CA TYR A 186 3.71 10.52 3.18
C TYR A 186 4.68 11.14 2.17
N THR A 187 4.15 11.78 1.12
CA THR A 187 4.95 12.51 0.14
C THR A 187 4.50 13.96 0.00
N THR A 188 5.37 14.81 -0.54
CA THR A 188 5.05 16.18 -0.99
C THR A 188 4.70 16.23 -2.48
N HIS A 189 4.57 15.07 -3.13
CA HIS A 189 4.21 14.98 -4.53
C HIS A 189 2.71 15.15 -4.69
N SER A 190 2.32 15.98 -5.67
CA SER A 190 0.92 16.13 -6.05
C SER A 190 0.43 14.92 -6.84
N ASN A 191 -0.89 14.70 -6.87
CA ASN A 191 -1.53 13.69 -7.70
C ASN A 191 -1.15 13.74 -9.20
N SER A 192 -0.81 14.92 -9.74
CA SER A 192 -0.38 15.09 -11.14
C SER A 192 1.08 14.73 -11.42
N SER A 193 1.87 14.43 -10.39
CA SER A 193 3.33 14.24 -10.51
C SER A 193 3.74 12.94 -11.20
N GLY A 194 2.89 11.91 -11.15
CA GLY A 194 3.26 10.54 -11.54
C GLY A 194 4.29 9.89 -10.60
N ARG A 195 4.49 10.43 -9.38
CA ARG A 195 5.49 9.96 -8.40
C ARG A 195 4.90 9.51 -7.07
N CYS A 196 3.58 9.49 -6.94
CA CYS A 196 2.89 9.04 -5.74
C CYS A 196 1.60 8.32 -6.13
N MET A 197 1.21 7.36 -5.31
CA MET A 197 -0.01 6.59 -5.48
C MET A 197 -1.22 7.40 -5.04
N GLN A 198 -2.27 7.32 -5.84
CA GLN A 198 -3.57 7.94 -5.60
C GLN A 198 -4.56 6.89 -5.14
N LEU A 199 -5.26 7.16 -4.05
CA LEU A 199 -6.42 6.37 -3.62
C LEU A 199 -7.64 6.77 -4.45
N TRP A 200 -7.77 8.06 -4.76
CA TRP A 200 -8.88 8.64 -5.50
C TRP A 200 -8.46 9.02 -6.92
N PHE A 201 -9.16 8.49 -7.91
CA PHE A 201 -8.95 8.87 -9.32
C PHE A 201 -10.21 8.63 -10.15
N THR A 202 -10.28 9.27 -11.32
CA THR A 202 -11.30 9.04 -12.33
C THR A 202 -10.64 8.76 -13.68
N GLY A 203 -11.31 7.99 -14.52
CA GLY A 203 -10.74 7.57 -15.81
C GLY A 203 -9.64 6.52 -15.67
N PRO A 204 -8.62 6.52 -16.54
CA PRO A 204 -7.54 5.54 -16.51
C PRO A 204 -6.78 5.56 -15.18
N ASN A 205 -6.40 4.39 -14.67
CA ASN A 205 -5.69 4.26 -13.40
C ASN A 205 -4.30 4.94 -13.47
N PRO A 206 -4.04 6.02 -12.71
CA PRO A 206 -2.77 6.73 -12.76
C PRO A 206 -1.63 5.94 -12.12
N ASN A 207 -1.94 4.99 -11.24
CA ASN A 207 -0.98 4.26 -10.43
C ASN A 207 -0.11 3.28 -11.25
N THR A 208 -0.53 2.92 -12.47
CA THR A 208 0.30 2.12 -13.37
C THR A 208 1.63 2.82 -13.66
N LYS A 209 1.60 4.10 -14.02
CA LYS A 209 2.80 4.90 -14.31
C LYS A 209 3.68 5.11 -13.08
N VAL A 210 3.06 5.21 -11.91
CA VAL A 210 3.78 5.36 -10.64
C VAL A 210 4.55 4.07 -10.34
N ALA A 211 3.89 2.91 -10.43
CA ALA A 211 4.54 1.62 -10.24
C ALA A 211 5.69 1.41 -11.23
N GLU A 212 5.50 1.73 -12.52
CA GLU A 212 6.56 1.69 -13.54
C GLU A 212 7.76 2.56 -13.15
N TYR A 213 7.51 3.80 -12.70
CA TYR A 213 8.57 4.71 -12.28
C TYR A 213 9.42 4.12 -11.15
N TYR A 214 8.79 3.58 -10.11
CA TYR A 214 9.52 3.03 -8.96
C TYR A 214 10.27 1.73 -9.29
N LEU A 215 9.72 0.87 -10.16
CA LEU A 215 10.42 -0.33 -10.63
C LEU A 215 11.65 0.01 -11.48
N ASN A 216 11.50 0.97 -12.39
CA ASN A 216 12.60 1.38 -13.26
C ASN A 216 13.76 2.02 -12.48
N ASN A 217 13.46 2.89 -11.50
CA ASN A 217 14.50 3.48 -10.67
C ASN A 217 15.20 2.45 -9.77
N ALA A 218 14.45 1.50 -9.20
CA ALA A 218 15.04 0.40 -8.43
C ALA A 218 16.00 -0.44 -9.28
N GLN A 219 15.62 -0.75 -10.53
CA GLN A 219 16.47 -1.48 -11.46
C GLN A 219 17.72 -0.71 -11.87
N GLN A 220 17.63 0.61 -12.09
CA GLN A 220 18.79 1.46 -12.37
C GLN A 220 19.77 1.47 -11.19
N HIS A 221 19.28 1.60 -9.96
CA HIS A 221 20.11 1.57 -8.75
C HIS A 221 20.81 0.21 -8.58
N GLN A 222 20.09 -0.90 -8.81
CA GLN A 222 20.70 -2.24 -8.78
C GLN A 222 21.78 -2.42 -9.86
N SER A 223 21.51 -1.93 -11.07
CA SER A 223 22.47 -2.02 -12.18
C SER A 223 23.75 -1.23 -11.88
N PHE A 224 23.62 -0.04 -11.31
CA PHE A 224 24.76 0.80 -10.91
C PHE A 224 25.58 0.20 -9.75
N ALA A 225 24.91 -0.39 -8.76
CA ALA A 225 25.59 -1.09 -7.67
C ALA A 225 26.39 -2.29 -8.18
N LEU A 226 25.81 -3.08 -9.09
CA LEU A 226 26.46 -4.26 -9.66
C LEU A 226 27.67 -3.88 -10.53
N THR A 227 27.57 -2.85 -11.37
CA THR A 227 28.71 -2.36 -12.15
C THR A 227 29.82 -1.84 -11.26
N THR A 228 29.50 -1.08 -10.21
CA THR A 228 30.49 -0.58 -9.25
C THR A 228 31.23 -1.73 -8.54
N LEU A 229 30.50 -2.75 -8.07
CA LEU A 229 31.09 -3.97 -7.48
C LEU A 229 32.01 -4.71 -8.45
N LEU A 230 31.61 -4.84 -9.72
CA LEU A 230 32.43 -5.45 -10.77
C LEU A 230 33.72 -4.65 -11.03
N PHE A 231 33.65 -3.31 -11.09
CA PHE A 231 34.84 -2.47 -11.25
C PHE A 231 35.79 -2.58 -10.05
N LEU A 232 35.26 -2.62 -8.82
CA LEU A 232 36.07 -2.82 -7.61
C LEU A 232 36.72 -4.21 -7.58
N ALA A 233 36.01 -5.26 -8.01
CA ALA A 233 36.56 -6.61 -8.12
C ALA A 233 37.68 -6.68 -9.16
N VAL A 234 37.48 -6.11 -10.35
CA VAL A 234 38.52 -6.10 -11.41
C VAL A 234 39.75 -5.27 -10.97
N GLY A 235 39.54 -4.13 -10.31
CA GLY A 235 40.63 -3.30 -9.78
C GLY A 235 41.46 -4.01 -8.70
N SER A 236 40.81 -4.76 -7.81
CA SER A 236 41.50 -5.54 -6.77
C SER A 236 42.25 -6.76 -7.32
N PHE A 237 41.71 -7.45 -8.33
CA PHE A 237 42.46 -8.50 -9.05
C PHE A 237 43.66 -7.96 -9.81
N SER A 238 43.57 -6.75 -10.38
CA SER A 238 44.67 -6.11 -11.11
C SER A 238 45.83 -5.71 -10.19
N LEU A 239 45.53 -5.40 -8.92
CA LEU A 239 46.53 -5.09 -7.88
C LEU A 239 47.18 -6.34 -7.27
N TRP A 240 46.62 -7.53 -7.49
CA TRP A 240 47.17 -8.81 -7.03
C TRP A 240 48.08 -9.51 -8.05
N ILE A 241 48.11 -9.00 -9.29
CA ILE A 241 48.90 -9.57 -10.40
C ILE A 241 50.25 -8.83 -10.59
N TYR A 242 50.56 -7.86 -9.72
CA TYR A 242 51.86 -7.18 -9.65
C TYR A 242 52.57 -7.46 -8.34
#